data_AF-A0A7W0UD12-F1
#
_entry.id   AF-A0A7W0UD12-F1
#
_cell.length_a   1.000
_cell.length_b   1.000
_cell.length_c   1.000
_cell.angle_alpha   90.00
_cell.angle_beta   90.00
_cell.angle_gamma   90.00
#
_symmetry.space_group_name_H-M   'P 1'
#
loop_
_entity.id
_entity.type
_entity.pdbx_description
1 polymer ?
#
loop_
_entity_poly.entity_id
_entity_poly.type
_entity_poly.pdbx_seq_one_letter_code
_entity_poly.pdbx_strand_id
1 'polypeptide(L)' 'MLEFRILGPLEVVGPGGPLELGGPKQRATLAILLLNANRVVSIDRLADQLYA' A
#
# COMPACT_ATOMS: atom_id res chain seq x y z
N MET A 1 -4.88 8.76 14.15
CA MET A 1 -4.18 7.48 13.89
C MET A 1 -4.34 7.13 12.42
N LEU A 2 -3.43 6.34 11.85
CA LEU A 2 -3.54 5.87 10.46
C LEU A 2 -3.94 4.40 10.48
N GLU A 3 -4.99 4.03 9.75
CA GLU A 3 -5.51 2.67 9.64
C GLU A 3 -5.50 2.23 8.18
N PHE A 4 -5.12 0.98 7.94
CA PHE A 4 -5.05 0.37 6.61
C PHE A 4 -5.99 -0.84 6.56
N ARG A 5 -6.85 -0.89 5.55
CA ARG A 5 -7.78 -2.01 5.33
C ARG A 5 -7.41 -2.72 4.03
N ILE A 6 -7.13 -4.02 4.14
CA ILE A 6 -6.59 -4.82 3.04
C ILE A 6 -7.38 -6.11 2.76
N LEU A 7 -8.38 -6.44 3.60
CA LEU A 7 -9.24 -7.62 3.44
C LEU A 7 -10.46 -7.28 2.57
N GLY A 8 -10.19 -6.69 1.40
CA GLY A 8 -11.17 -6.03 0.53
C GLY A 8 -10.46 -4.99 -0.33
N PRO A 9 -11.18 -4.00 -0.88
CA PRO A 9 -10.55 -2.85 -1.52
C PRO A 9 -9.54 -2.19 -0.57
N LEU A 10 -8.39 -1.79 -1.11
CA LEU A 10 -7.38 -1.10 -0.32
C LEU A 10 -7.89 0.28 0.10
N GLU A 11 -8.04 0.49 1.41
CA GLU A 11 -8.45 1.77 1.99
C GLU A 11 -7.44 2.26 3.02
N VAL A 12 -7.29 3.58 3.13
CA VAL A 12 -6.50 4.24 4.17
C VAL A 12 -7.40 5.23 4.88
N VAL A 13 -7.44 5.16 6.20
CA VAL A 13 -8.19 6.09 7.05
C VAL A 13 -7.19 6.84 7.92
N GLY A 14 -7.14 8.15 7.73
CA GLY A 14 -6.34 9.05 8.55
C GLY A 14 -7.16 9.67 9.68
N PRO A 15 -6.55 10.58 10.46
CA PRO A 15 -7.24 11.29 11.55
C PRO A 15 -8.49 12.07 11.09
N GLY A 16 -8.53 12.50 9.83
CA GLY A 16 -9.65 13.25 9.24
C GLY A 16 -10.62 12.41 8.39
N GLY A 17 -10.49 11.08 8.39
CA GLY A 17 -11.32 10.19 7.58
C GLY A 17 -10.57 9.51 6.43
N PRO A 18 -11.30 8.97 5.44
CA PRO A 18 -10.71 8.27 4.30
C PRO A 18 -9.75 9.16 3.52
N LEU A 19 -8.58 8.62 3.16
CA LEU A 19 -7.60 9.25 2.31
C LEU A 19 -7.73 8.70 0.89
N GLU A 20 -7.73 9.59 -0.10
CA GLU A 20 -7.68 9.21 -1.49
C GLU A 20 -6.34 8.56 -1.81
N LEU A 21 -6.40 7.31 -2.26
CA LEU A 21 -5.25 6.65 -2.83
C LEU A 21 -5.15 7.03 -4.30
N GLY A 22 -3.95 7.42 -4.74
CA GLY A 22 -3.75 7.71 -6.15
C GLY A 22 -3.79 6.46 -7.03
N GLY A 23 -3.10 6.50 -8.17
CA GLY A 23 -3.30 5.52 -9.24
C GLY A 23 -3.05 4.04 -8.86
N PRO A 24 -3.44 3.09 -9.73
CA PRO A 24 -3.31 1.65 -9.47
C PRO A 24 -1.93 1.22 -8.98
N LYS A 25 -0.84 1.80 -9.52
CA LYS A 25 0.54 1.50 -9.10
C LYS A 25 0.85 1.98 -7.69
N GLN A 26 0.35 3.15 -7.27
CA GLN A 26 0.55 3.65 -5.90
C GLN A 26 -0.19 2.76 -4.90
N ARG A 27 -1.42 2.35 -5.22
CA ARG A 27 -2.19 1.38 -4.43
C ARG A 27 -1.46 0.04 -4.31
N ALA A 28 -0.97 -0.49 -5.43
CA ALA A 28 -0.22 -1.76 -5.43
C ALA A 28 1.08 -1.65 -4.62
N THR A 29 1.81 -0.54 -4.74
CA THR A 29 3.03 -0.28 -3.94
C THR A 29 2.71 -0.31 -2.45
N LEU A 30 1.66 0.40 -2.03
CA LEU A 30 1.24 0.43 -0.64
C LEU A 30 0.82 -0.96 -0.16
N ALA A 31 0.06 -1.72 -0.95
CA ALA A 31 -0.32 -3.08 -0.62
C ALA A 31 0.90 -3.98 -0.38
N ILE A 32 1.92 -3.90 -1.25
CA ILE A 32 3.16 -4.68 -1.10
C ILE A 32 3.87 -4.33 0.22
N LEU A 33 3.96 -3.05 0.55
CA LEU A 33 4.56 -2.58 1.80
C LEU A 33 3.77 -3.05 3.03
N LEU A 34 2.44 -3.02 2.97
CA LEU A 34 1.57 -3.49 4.06
C LEU A 34 1.66 -5.01 4.27
N LEU A 35 1.76 -5.79 3.20
CA LEU A 35 2.01 -7.23 3.28
C LEU A 35 3.39 -7.56 3.87
N ASN A 36 4.31 -6.58 3.83
CA ASN A 36 5.64 -6.67 4.41
C ASN A 36 5.85 -5.66 5.55
N ALA A 37 4.78 -5.36 6.29
CA ALA A 37 4.84 -4.37 7.36
C ALA A 37 6.02 -4.65 8.32
N ASN A 38 6.71 -3.57 8.69
CA ASN A 38 7.90 -3.57 9.55
C ASN A 38 9.10 -4.35 8.99
N ARG A 39 9.15 -4.62 7.68
CA ARG A 39 10.30 -5.18 6.98
C ARG A 39 10.76 -4.27 5.85
N VAL A 40 12.06 -4.25 5.60
CA VAL A 40 12.64 -3.55 4.44
C VAL A 40 12.26 -4.30 3.17
N VAL A 41 11.75 -3.57 2.18
CA VAL A 41 11.49 -4.08 0.82
C VAL A 41 12.43 -3.32 -0.12
N SER A 42 13.25 -4.04 -0.89
CA SER A 42 14.14 -3.41 -1.87
C SER A 42 13.34 -2.82 -3.04
N ILE A 43 13.92 -1.80 -3.68
CA ILE A 43 13.34 -1.19 -4.88
C ILE A 43 13.20 -2.22 -6.00
N ASP A 44 14.19 -3.09 -6.19
CA ASP A 44 14.13 -4.15 -7.21
C ASP A 44 12.93 -5.07 -7.01
N ARG A 45 12.68 -5.48 -5.76
CA ARG A 45 11.52 -6.32 -5.42
C ARG A 45 10.19 -5.60 -5.64
N LEU A 46 10.13 -4.29 -5.36
CA LEU A 46 8.93 -3.49 -5.68
C LEU A 46 8.72 -3.40 -7.18
N ALA A 47 9.79 -3.19 -7.96
CA ALA A 47 9.72 -3.12 -9.41
C ALA A 47 9.24 -4.45 -10.01
N ASP A 48 9.82 -5.58 -9.59
CA ASP A 48 9.42 -6.91 -10.03
C ASP A 48 7.93 -7.17 -9.75
N GLN A 49 7.43 -6.82 -8.57
CA GLN A 49 6.03 -7.06 -8.22
C GLN A 49 5.03 -6.10 -8.90
N LEU A 50 5.47 -4.92 -9.35
CA LEU A 50 4.60 -3.91 -9.97
C LEU A 50 4.57 -3.97 -11.50
N TYR A 51 5.57 -4.59 -12.11
CA TYR A 51 5.80 -4.56 -13.56
C TYR A 51 6.01 -5.95 -14.19
N ALA A 52 5.94 -7.03 -13.41
CA ALA A 52 5.92 -8.40 -13.94
C ALA A 52 4.68 -8.70 -14.81
#